data_AF-A0AAW3PPR1-F1
#
_entry.id   AF-A0AAW3PPR1-F1
#
_cell.length_a   1.000
_cell.length_b   1.000
_cell.length_c   1.000
_cell.angle_alpha   90.00
_cell.angle_beta   90.00
_cell.angle_gamma   90.00
#
_symmetry.space_group_name_H-M   'P 1'
#
loop_
_entity.id
_entity.type
_entity.pdbx_description
1 polymer ?
#
loop_
_entity_poly.entity_id
_entity_poly.type
_entity_poly.pdbx_seq_one_letter_code
_entity_poly.pdbx_strand_id
1 'polypeptide(L)'
;MTSGDGLTSPARLLRLASWAIAIVFAVFLNMLGSLVIRDMAFAPSGGPPVVEQFADAPVKARLDAARRQLQAQRDALAEKVDTMEVARGRAAKEYAAEKESFRNWLATRAVTGDGATDPDIVARTRKLDTLQAGVVNWQHQIDAVGDQQRALASQLTQVDTQIAEADAAAERRFDQATRRYEMQVFGLRLALTLPILLVATWLFIRYRKARYWPFVYGFGLFALSAFFIELVPYLPNFGGYVRVLVGIVLTVFAGLYMMKAFQRYAERKRLELQQDQGERARTIGYEKAVRSLEKKRCPSCDKQWNLGGDDSTFCVHCGLRLFNVCECGGRNFFFFPHCHQCGVAQGSASPVSSD
;
A
#
# COMPACT_ATOMS: atom_id res chain seq x y z
N MET A 1 -16.95 -10.60 35.87
CA MET A 1 -17.98 -10.93 34.86
C MET A 1 -17.64 -12.30 34.29
N THR A 2 -18.45 -13.28 34.69
CA THR A 2 -18.61 -14.62 34.10
C THR A 2 -17.33 -15.37 33.74
N SER A 3 -16.72 -15.98 34.75
CA SER A 3 -15.87 -17.18 34.58
C SER A 3 -16.70 -18.21 33.82
N GLY A 4 -16.22 -18.58 32.63
CA GLY A 4 -16.92 -19.46 31.71
C GLY A 4 -16.81 -20.92 32.13
N ASP A 5 -17.57 -21.30 33.16
CA ASP A 5 -17.77 -22.69 33.55
C ASP A 5 -19.18 -23.14 33.12
N GLY A 6 -19.26 -24.35 32.53
CA GLY A 6 -20.51 -25.12 32.48
C GLY A 6 -21.50 -24.93 31.31
N LEU A 7 -21.16 -24.26 30.21
CA LEU A 7 -22.03 -24.25 29.02
C LEU A 7 -21.73 -25.46 28.12
N THR A 8 -22.68 -26.40 28.10
CA THR A 8 -22.76 -27.58 27.21
C THR A 8 -22.35 -27.21 25.77
N SER A 9 -21.71 -28.12 25.03
CA SER A 9 -21.29 -27.92 23.63
C SER A 9 -22.28 -27.11 22.74
N PRO A 10 -23.62 -27.27 22.82
CA PRO A 10 -24.58 -26.45 22.07
C PRO A 10 -24.52 -24.94 22.35
N ALA A 11 -24.24 -24.50 23.57
CA ALA A 11 -24.22 -23.07 23.90
C ALA A 11 -22.97 -22.35 23.36
N ARG A 12 -21.83 -23.05 23.24
CA ARG A 12 -20.65 -22.52 22.54
C ARG A 12 -20.91 -22.43 21.04
N LEU A 13 -21.56 -23.44 20.47
CA LEU A 13 -22.01 -23.44 19.07
C LEU A 13 -22.98 -22.30 18.78
N LEU A 14 -23.95 -22.05 19.65
CA LEU A 14 -24.89 -20.93 19.51
C LEU A 14 -24.17 -19.57 19.55
N ARG A 15 -23.17 -19.42 20.42
CA ARG A 15 -22.36 -18.19 20.50
C ARG A 15 -21.47 -17.98 19.28
N LEU A 16 -20.89 -19.06 18.73
CA LEU A 16 -20.12 -19.03 17.48
C LEU A 16 -21.02 -18.72 16.28
N ALA A 17 -22.19 -19.35 16.18
CA ALA A 17 -23.19 -19.08 15.14
C ALA A 17 -23.67 -17.63 15.20
N SER A 18 -23.89 -17.09 16.40
CA SER A 18 -24.25 -15.68 16.60
C SER A 18 -23.16 -14.73 16.09
N TRP A 19 -21.88 -15.04 16.34
CA TRP A 19 -20.76 -14.27 15.78
C TRP A 19 -20.67 -14.38 14.25
N ALA A 20 -20.91 -15.57 13.69
CA ALA A 20 -20.96 -15.74 12.24
C ALA A 20 -22.06 -14.88 11.62
N ILE A 21 -23.27 -14.87 12.20
CA ILE A 21 -24.38 -14.01 11.77
C ILE A 21 -23.99 -12.53 11.85
N ALA A 22 -23.34 -12.10 12.94
CA ALA A 22 -22.88 -10.72 13.10
C ALA A 22 -21.88 -10.30 12.01
N ILE A 23 -20.93 -11.18 11.67
CA ILE A 23 -19.93 -10.94 10.62
C ILE A 23 -20.60 -10.89 9.25
N VAL A 24 -21.44 -11.85 8.92
CA VAL A 24 -22.18 -11.88 7.64
C VAL A 24 -23.04 -10.63 7.48
N PHE A 25 -23.77 -10.23 8.54
CA PHE A 25 -24.54 -9.00 8.56
C PHE A 25 -23.66 -7.76 8.30
N ALA A 26 -22.50 -7.67 8.95
CA ALA A 26 -21.55 -6.59 8.71
C ALA A 26 -21.01 -6.58 7.27
N VAL A 27 -20.76 -7.75 6.67
CA VAL A 27 -20.30 -7.86 5.27
C VAL A 27 -21.36 -7.34 4.30
N PHE A 28 -22.63 -7.73 4.48
CA PHE A 28 -23.72 -7.23 3.64
C PHE A 28 -23.90 -5.70 3.78
N LEU A 29 -23.78 -5.16 4.99
CA LEU A 29 -23.83 -3.71 5.19
C LEU A 29 -22.65 -2.99 4.52
N ASN A 30 -21.43 -3.54 4.61
CA ASN A 30 -20.27 -2.99 3.89
C ASN A 30 -20.47 -3.04 2.37
N MET A 31 -21.04 -4.12 1.85
CA MET A 31 -21.33 -4.24 0.42
C MET A 31 -22.36 -3.19 -0.01
N LEU A 32 -23.43 -3.02 0.76
CA LEU A 32 -24.44 -1.98 0.53
C LEU A 32 -23.83 -0.57 0.60
N GLY A 33 -22.99 -0.29 1.61
CA GLY A 33 -22.24 0.95 1.73
C GLY A 33 -21.43 1.25 0.47
N SER A 34 -20.68 0.26 -0.01
CA SER A 34 -19.81 0.41 -1.19
C SER A 34 -20.58 0.75 -2.48
N LEU A 35 -21.84 0.30 -2.60
CA LEU A 35 -22.71 0.66 -3.72
C LEU A 35 -23.16 2.13 -3.62
N VAL A 36 -23.64 2.54 -2.44
CA VAL A 36 -24.06 3.93 -2.19
C VAL A 36 -22.90 4.90 -2.45
N ILE A 37 -21.68 4.53 -2.06
CA ILE A 37 -20.49 5.38 -2.24
C ILE A 37 -20.08 5.49 -3.72
N ARG A 38 -20.28 4.42 -4.49
CA ARG A 38 -20.04 4.43 -5.94
C ARG A 38 -20.98 5.40 -6.64
N ASP A 39 -22.24 5.42 -6.24
CA ASP A 39 -23.23 6.36 -6.78
C ASP A 39 -22.93 7.81 -6.32
N MET A 40 -22.41 7.99 -5.11
CA MET A 40 -21.96 9.30 -4.61
C MET A 40 -20.76 9.87 -5.38
N ALA A 41 -19.98 9.06 -6.09
CA ALA A 41 -18.90 9.57 -6.95
C ALA A 41 -19.46 10.36 -8.14
N PHE A 42 -20.70 10.10 -8.58
CA PHE A 42 -21.32 10.82 -9.69
C PHE A 42 -22.17 12.01 -9.24
N ALA A 43 -22.37 12.18 -7.94
CA ALA A 43 -23.20 13.25 -7.38
C ALA A 43 -22.64 14.68 -7.61
N PRO A 44 -21.32 14.94 -7.54
CA PRO A 44 -20.78 16.25 -7.86
C PRO A 44 -20.54 16.37 -9.37
N SER A 45 -21.17 17.39 -9.98
CA SER A 45 -20.85 17.91 -11.32
C SER A 45 -20.77 16.88 -12.46
N GLY A 46 -21.54 15.79 -12.40
CA GLY A 46 -21.66 14.82 -13.49
C GLY A 46 -20.52 13.81 -13.62
N GLY A 47 -19.61 13.73 -12.63
CA GLY A 47 -18.52 12.75 -12.59
C GLY A 47 -17.14 13.37 -12.34
N PRO A 48 -16.06 12.57 -12.42
CA PRO A 48 -14.71 13.06 -12.22
C PRO A 48 -14.33 14.09 -13.29
N PRO A 49 -13.59 15.16 -12.93
CA PRO A 49 -13.08 16.11 -13.90
C PRO A 49 -12.17 15.41 -14.91
N VAL A 50 -12.25 15.83 -16.17
CA VAL A 50 -11.53 15.25 -17.30
C VAL A 50 -10.62 16.33 -17.89
N VAL A 51 -9.34 16.00 -18.16
CA VAL A 51 -8.31 16.99 -18.54
C VAL A 51 -8.70 17.76 -19.80
N GLU A 52 -9.36 17.08 -20.75
CA GLU A 52 -9.84 17.60 -22.02
C GLU A 52 -10.83 18.76 -21.85
N GLN A 53 -11.54 18.85 -20.71
CA GLN A 53 -12.47 19.94 -20.41
C GLN A 53 -11.75 21.24 -20.00
N PHE A 54 -10.49 21.15 -19.58
CA PHE A 54 -9.68 22.26 -19.10
C PHE A 54 -8.61 22.70 -20.11
N ALA A 55 -8.38 21.89 -21.15
CA ALA A 55 -7.53 22.23 -22.27
C ALA A 55 -8.25 23.16 -23.24
N ASP A 56 -7.65 24.31 -23.53
CA ASP A 56 -8.13 25.24 -24.56
C ASP A 56 -7.82 24.67 -25.96
N ALA A 57 -8.60 23.68 -26.39
CA ALA A 57 -8.45 22.98 -27.68
C ALA A 57 -8.19 23.89 -28.90
N PRO A 58 -8.90 25.04 -29.09
CA PRO A 58 -8.63 25.92 -30.22
C PRO A 58 -7.27 26.64 -30.12
N VAL A 59 -6.82 26.97 -28.91
CA VAL A 59 -5.52 27.62 -28.68
C VAL A 59 -4.38 26.63 -28.96
N LYS A 60 -4.50 25.40 -28.45
CA LYS A 60 -3.54 24.33 -28.70
C LYS A 60 -3.42 24.01 -30.19
N ALA A 61 -4.55 23.85 -30.88
CA ALA A 61 -4.57 23.61 -32.33
C ALA A 61 -3.87 24.72 -33.14
N ARG A 62 -4.03 25.99 -32.73
CA ARG A 62 -3.37 27.13 -33.37
C ARG A 62 -1.85 27.12 -33.14
N LEU A 63 -1.40 26.86 -31.91
CA LEU A 63 0.02 26.78 -31.58
C LEU A 63 0.70 25.59 -32.26
N ASP A 64 0.04 24.44 -32.31
CA ASP A 64 0.53 23.25 -33.02
C ASP A 64 0.64 23.50 -34.53
N ALA A 65 -0.32 24.22 -35.12
CA ALA A 65 -0.24 24.62 -36.52
C ALA A 65 0.94 25.57 -36.79
N ALA A 66 1.15 26.57 -35.91
CA ALA A 66 2.29 27.49 -36.01
C ALA A 66 3.63 26.74 -35.88
N ARG A 67 3.73 25.80 -34.93
CA ARG A 67 4.89 24.94 -34.74
C ARG A 67 5.22 24.14 -36.00
N ARG A 68 4.21 23.47 -36.59
CA ARG A 68 4.39 22.70 -37.83
C ARG A 68 4.86 23.58 -38.99
N GLN A 69 4.31 24.79 -39.12
CA GLN A 69 4.73 25.72 -40.17
C GLN A 69 6.19 26.15 -40.01
N LEU A 70 6.62 26.50 -38.79
CA LEU A 70 8.00 26.89 -38.51
C LEU A 70 8.98 25.70 -38.69
N GLN A 71 8.56 24.49 -38.32
CA GLN A 71 9.35 23.27 -38.57
C GLN A 71 9.54 23.01 -40.07
N ALA A 72 8.46 23.11 -40.86
CA ALA A 72 8.55 22.95 -42.31
C ALA A 72 9.48 24.00 -42.96
N GLN A 73 9.47 25.25 -42.49
CA GLN A 73 10.42 26.27 -42.94
C GLN A 73 11.86 25.89 -42.59
N ARG A 74 12.10 25.42 -41.37
CA ARG A 74 13.44 25.01 -40.91
C ARG A 74 13.98 23.88 -41.77
N ASP A 75 13.15 22.89 -42.04
CA ASP A 75 13.54 21.71 -42.81
C ASP A 75 13.84 22.09 -44.27
N ALA A 76 13.06 23.00 -44.87
CA ALA A 76 13.34 23.55 -46.20
C ALA A 76 14.64 24.39 -46.24
N LEU A 77 14.99 25.11 -45.17
CA LEU A 77 16.28 25.79 -45.06
C LEU A 77 17.43 24.79 -44.87
N ALA A 78 17.22 23.72 -44.11
CA ALA A 78 18.22 22.68 -43.89
C ALA A 78 18.58 21.96 -45.19
N GLU A 79 17.58 21.63 -46.02
CA GLU A 79 17.80 21.08 -47.36
C GLU A 79 18.61 22.03 -48.25
N LYS A 80 18.32 23.34 -48.22
CA LYS A 80 19.12 24.34 -48.96
C LYS A 80 20.58 24.36 -48.49
N VAL A 81 20.83 24.33 -47.18
CA VAL A 81 22.20 24.29 -46.65
C VAL A 81 22.93 23.04 -47.12
N ASP A 82 22.30 21.86 -47.06
CA ASP A 82 22.91 20.61 -47.53
C ASP A 82 23.34 20.70 -49.01
N THR A 83 22.47 21.24 -49.89
CA THR A 83 22.84 21.45 -51.30
C THR A 83 24.01 22.42 -51.48
N MET A 84 24.07 23.49 -50.69
CA MET A 84 25.17 24.47 -50.71
C MET A 84 26.47 23.87 -50.16
N GLU A 85 26.40 23.02 -49.15
CA GLU A 85 27.57 22.31 -48.60
C GLU A 85 28.17 21.35 -49.62
N VAL A 86 27.33 20.63 -50.39
CA VAL A 86 27.80 19.81 -51.51
C VAL A 86 28.48 20.67 -52.58
N ALA A 87 27.92 21.83 -52.94
CA ALA A 87 28.53 22.75 -53.89
C ALA A 87 29.87 23.32 -53.40
N ARG A 88 29.93 23.75 -52.13
CA ARG A 88 31.18 24.17 -51.46
C ARG A 88 32.22 23.05 -51.47
N GLY A 89 31.79 21.81 -51.18
CA GLY A 89 32.66 20.63 -51.19
C GLY A 89 33.25 20.33 -52.56
N ARG A 90 32.50 20.51 -53.65
CA ARG A 90 33.02 20.40 -55.02
C ARG A 90 34.04 21.49 -55.32
N ALA A 91 33.72 22.76 -55.00
CA ALA A 91 34.65 23.88 -55.20
C ALA A 91 35.94 23.72 -54.39
N ALA A 92 35.86 23.20 -53.16
CA ALA A 92 37.02 22.96 -52.30
C ALA A 92 37.90 21.82 -52.85
N LYS A 93 37.30 20.76 -53.40
CA LYS A 93 38.05 19.68 -54.07
C LYS A 93 38.78 20.19 -55.32
N GLU A 94 38.12 21.02 -56.12
CA GLU A 94 38.72 21.64 -57.31
C GLU A 94 39.92 22.53 -56.92
N TYR A 95 39.74 23.39 -55.90
CA TYR A 95 40.83 24.20 -55.34
C TYR A 95 42.00 23.34 -54.84
N ALA A 96 41.71 22.24 -54.13
CA ALA A 96 42.74 21.34 -53.62
C ALA A 96 43.49 20.61 -54.75
N ALA A 97 42.79 20.15 -55.78
CA ALA A 97 43.37 19.50 -56.95
C ALA A 97 44.29 20.45 -57.74
N GLU A 98 43.85 21.69 -57.97
CA GLU A 98 44.64 22.73 -58.64
C GLU A 98 45.84 23.17 -57.80
N LYS A 99 45.68 23.25 -56.47
CA LYS A 99 46.79 23.54 -55.55
C LYS A 99 47.86 22.44 -55.57
N GLU A 100 47.43 21.18 -55.60
CA GLU A 100 48.34 20.02 -55.69
C GLU A 100 49.04 19.99 -57.06
N SER A 101 48.32 20.24 -58.14
CA SER A 101 48.90 20.37 -59.49
C SER A 101 49.93 21.49 -59.56
N PHE A 102 49.62 22.66 -58.97
CA PHE A 102 50.55 23.77 -58.88
C PHE A 102 51.80 23.43 -58.06
N ARG A 103 51.64 22.72 -56.94
CA ARG A 103 52.77 22.23 -56.13
C ARG A 103 53.67 21.27 -56.90
N ASN A 104 53.08 20.32 -57.62
CA ASN A 104 53.83 19.36 -58.44
C ASN A 104 54.59 20.08 -59.57
N TRP A 105 53.95 21.05 -60.21
CA TRP A 105 54.59 21.89 -61.23
C TRP A 105 55.77 22.69 -60.67
N LEU A 106 55.62 23.32 -59.49
CA LEU A 106 56.71 24.00 -58.79
C LEU A 106 57.85 23.04 -58.45
N ALA A 107 57.56 21.83 -57.97
CA ALA A 107 58.56 20.84 -57.62
C ALA A 107 59.37 20.35 -58.83
N THR A 108 58.74 20.15 -59.99
CA THR A 108 59.45 19.81 -61.24
C THR A 108 60.31 20.96 -61.74
N ARG A 109 59.83 22.22 -61.62
CA ARG A 109 60.52 23.42 -62.13
C ARG A 109 61.66 23.91 -61.23
N ALA A 110 61.56 23.74 -59.92
CA ALA A 110 62.60 24.08 -58.94
C ALA A 110 63.94 23.35 -59.18
N VAL A 111 63.91 22.25 -59.95
CA VAL A 111 65.11 21.52 -60.39
C VAL A 111 65.82 22.22 -61.58
N THR A 112 65.20 23.21 -62.22
CA THR A 112 65.62 23.73 -63.55
C THR A 112 65.78 25.25 -63.71
N GLY A 113 65.54 26.12 -62.72
CA GLY A 113 65.87 27.55 -62.91
C GLY A 113 65.30 28.57 -61.92
N ASP A 114 65.84 29.79 -62.02
CA ASP A 114 65.73 30.94 -61.11
C ASP A 114 64.30 31.54 -61.04
N GLY A 115 63.74 31.66 -59.84
CA GLY A 115 62.28 31.66 -59.60
C GLY A 115 61.62 32.99 -59.23
N ALA A 116 62.28 34.13 -59.39
CA ALA A 116 61.84 35.37 -58.73
C ALA A 116 60.79 36.21 -59.48
N THR A 117 60.64 36.10 -60.82
CA THR A 117 59.70 36.97 -61.57
C THR A 117 59.11 36.29 -62.83
N ASP A 118 58.47 35.13 -62.65
CA ASP A 118 57.90 34.37 -63.76
C ASP A 118 56.40 34.73 -63.98
N PRO A 119 55.99 35.19 -65.18
CA PRO A 119 54.58 35.47 -65.48
C PRO A 119 53.65 34.25 -65.30
N ASP A 120 54.16 33.02 -65.44
CA ASP A 120 53.38 31.79 -65.27
C ASP A 120 52.99 31.54 -63.80
N ILE A 121 53.86 31.93 -62.86
CA ILE A 121 53.55 31.85 -61.42
C ILE A 121 52.40 32.80 -61.09
N VAL A 122 52.44 34.03 -61.60
CA VAL A 122 51.39 35.03 -61.39
C VAL A 122 50.05 34.55 -61.96
N ALA A 123 50.04 33.96 -63.16
CA ALA A 123 48.82 33.45 -63.78
C ALA A 123 48.19 32.29 -62.99
N ARG A 124 49.02 31.35 -62.50
CA ARG A 124 48.54 30.20 -61.70
C ARG A 124 48.09 30.61 -60.29
N THR A 125 48.78 31.57 -59.66
CA THR A 125 48.33 32.16 -58.38
C THR A 125 46.97 32.83 -58.53
N ARG A 126 46.76 33.65 -59.58
CA ARG A 126 45.44 34.25 -59.85
C ARG A 126 44.33 33.21 -60.07
N LYS A 127 44.64 32.08 -60.71
CA LYS A 127 43.70 30.96 -60.88
C LYS A 127 43.33 30.36 -59.51
N LEU A 128 44.30 30.14 -58.62
CA LEU A 128 44.05 29.67 -57.26
C LEU A 128 43.24 30.67 -56.43
N ASP A 129 43.54 31.97 -56.53
CA ASP A 129 42.79 33.03 -55.84
C ASP A 129 41.33 33.05 -56.28
N THR A 130 41.06 32.86 -57.58
CA THR A 130 39.70 32.80 -58.13
C THR A 130 38.93 31.59 -57.59
N LEU A 131 39.58 30.42 -57.53
CA LEU A 131 38.98 29.20 -56.96
C LEU A 131 38.74 29.34 -55.45
N GLN A 132 39.68 29.94 -54.73
CA GLN A 132 39.54 30.21 -53.30
C GLN A 132 38.40 31.20 -53.02
N ALA A 133 38.26 32.26 -53.81
CA ALA A 133 37.15 33.21 -53.71
C ALA A 133 35.80 32.50 -53.93
N GLY A 134 35.74 31.52 -54.84
CA GLY A 134 34.56 30.67 -55.04
C GLY A 134 34.18 29.88 -53.77
N VAL A 135 35.13 29.26 -53.09
CA VAL A 135 34.89 28.52 -51.83
C VAL A 135 34.41 29.47 -50.72
N VAL A 136 35.04 30.63 -50.56
CA VAL A 136 34.66 31.64 -49.56
C VAL A 136 33.27 32.21 -49.83
N ASN A 137 32.91 32.46 -51.09
CA ASN A 137 31.58 32.92 -51.46
C ASN A 137 30.48 31.90 -51.10
N TRP A 138 30.73 30.60 -51.32
CA TRP A 138 29.82 29.55 -50.86
C TRP A 138 29.70 29.50 -49.33
N GLN A 139 30.81 29.72 -48.61
CA GLN A 139 30.79 29.80 -47.15
C GLN A 139 29.91 30.96 -46.66
N HIS A 140 30.07 32.16 -47.23
CA HIS A 140 29.24 33.31 -46.87
C HIS A 140 27.74 33.08 -47.13
N GLN A 141 27.39 32.37 -48.21
CA GLN A 141 26.00 32.01 -48.47
C GLN A 141 25.44 31.03 -47.43
N ILE A 142 26.23 30.04 -47.02
CA ILE A 142 25.86 29.09 -45.95
C ILE A 142 25.67 29.84 -44.62
N ASP A 143 26.60 30.74 -44.28
CA ASP A 143 26.52 31.53 -43.03
C ASP A 143 25.27 32.43 -43.01
N ALA A 144 24.93 33.07 -44.14
CA ALA A 144 23.72 33.88 -44.26
C ALA A 144 22.42 33.08 -44.07
N VAL A 145 22.37 31.84 -44.56
CA VAL A 145 21.22 30.93 -44.31
C VAL A 145 21.24 30.41 -42.87
N GLY A 146 22.42 30.21 -42.28
CA GLY A 146 22.58 29.88 -40.86
C GLY A 146 21.99 30.93 -39.92
N ASP A 147 22.14 32.22 -40.25
CA ASP A 147 21.51 33.32 -39.51
C ASP A 147 19.97 33.23 -39.51
N GLN A 148 19.39 32.87 -40.66
CA GLN A 148 17.94 32.66 -40.79
C GLN A 148 17.47 31.45 -39.97
N GLN A 149 18.24 30.35 -39.95
CA GLN A 149 17.93 29.19 -39.12
C GLN A 149 17.96 29.52 -37.64
N ARG A 150 18.92 30.34 -37.18
CA ARG A 150 18.99 30.80 -35.78
C ARG A 150 17.78 31.66 -35.39
N ALA A 151 17.36 32.55 -36.27
CA ALA A 151 16.15 33.36 -36.06
C ALA A 151 14.87 32.50 -36.01
N LEU A 152 14.80 31.44 -36.83
CA LEU A 152 13.67 30.52 -36.83
C LEU A 152 13.66 29.60 -35.59
N ALA A 153 14.84 29.17 -35.13
CA ALA A 153 14.98 28.38 -33.92
C ALA A 153 14.48 29.14 -32.69
N SER A 154 14.75 30.45 -32.58
CA SER A 154 14.23 31.25 -31.47
C SER A 154 12.70 31.38 -31.50
N GLN A 155 12.10 31.51 -32.69
CA GLN A 155 10.64 31.51 -32.86
C GLN A 155 10.02 30.15 -32.48
N LEU A 156 10.65 29.04 -32.87
CA LEU A 156 10.23 27.70 -32.46
C LEU A 156 10.28 27.55 -30.94
N THR A 157 11.35 27.99 -30.30
CA THR A 157 11.45 27.98 -28.83
C THR A 157 10.34 28.81 -28.18
N GLN A 158 10.00 29.99 -28.73
CA GLN A 158 8.89 30.80 -28.22
C GLN A 158 7.54 30.09 -28.33
N VAL A 159 7.25 29.45 -29.48
CA VAL A 159 6.01 28.69 -29.65
C VAL A 159 5.98 27.48 -28.70
N ASP A 160 7.09 26.76 -28.56
CA ASP A 160 7.20 25.63 -27.63
C ASP A 160 6.98 26.08 -26.17
N THR A 161 7.50 27.26 -25.77
CA THR A 161 7.21 27.82 -24.44
C THR A 161 5.75 28.17 -24.25
N GLN A 162 5.08 28.74 -25.26
CA GLN A 162 3.64 29.04 -25.19
C GLN A 162 2.79 27.78 -25.08
N ILE A 163 3.17 26.69 -25.75
CA ILE A 163 2.51 25.39 -25.63
C ILE A 163 2.68 24.86 -24.19
N ALA A 164 3.90 24.89 -23.66
CA ALA A 164 4.17 24.44 -22.30
C ALA A 164 3.42 25.28 -21.25
N GLU A 165 3.31 26.59 -21.44
CA GLU A 165 2.54 27.49 -20.57
C GLU A 165 1.03 27.20 -20.63
N ALA A 166 0.49 26.95 -21.82
CA ALA A 166 -0.91 26.59 -22.01
C ALA A 166 -1.24 25.24 -21.36
N ASP A 167 -0.38 24.24 -21.54
CA ASP A 167 -0.53 22.92 -20.91
C ASP A 167 -0.41 23.04 -19.37
N ALA A 168 0.57 23.78 -18.85
CA ALA A 168 0.71 24.02 -17.42
C ALA A 168 -0.46 24.83 -16.82
N ALA A 169 -1.10 25.72 -17.59
CA ALA A 169 -2.32 26.40 -17.17
C ALA A 169 -3.52 25.44 -17.11
N ALA A 170 -3.65 24.54 -18.09
CA ALA A 170 -4.69 23.51 -18.11
C ALA A 170 -4.52 22.53 -16.94
N GLU A 171 -3.30 22.05 -16.68
CA GLU A 171 -2.98 21.20 -15.53
C GLU A 171 -3.33 21.86 -14.21
N ARG A 172 -2.97 23.14 -14.02
CA ARG A 172 -3.33 23.88 -12.80
C ARG A 172 -4.84 23.99 -12.60
N ARG A 173 -5.61 24.19 -13.67
CA ARG A 173 -7.08 24.25 -13.59
C ARG A 173 -7.66 22.87 -13.28
N PHE A 174 -7.13 21.82 -13.90
CA PHE A 174 -7.50 20.44 -13.63
C PHE A 174 -7.22 20.06 -12.18
N ASP A 175 -6.03 20.33 -11.65
CA ASP A 175 -5.67 20.05 -10.27
C ASP A 175 -6.58 20.77 -9.28
N GLN A 176 -6.90 22.05 -9.54
CA GLN A 176 -7.84 22.81 -8.71
C GLN A 176 -9.25 22.22 -8.74
N ALA A 177 -9.73 21.80 -9.91
CA ALA A 177 -11.04 21.16 -10.07
C ALA A 177 -11.07 19.80 -9.37
N THR A 178 -10.03 18.98 -9.54
CA THR A 178 -9.86 17.68 -8.89
C THR A 178 -9.86 17.82 -7.38
N ARG A 179 -9.08 18.76 -6.82
CA ARG A 179 -9.08 19.02 -5.37
C ARG A 179 -10.45 19.43 -4.85
N ARG A 180 -11.18 20.29 -5.58
CA ARG A 180 -12.54 20.71 -5.19
C ARG A 180 -13.51 19.54 -5.23
N TYR A 181 -13.45 18.72 -6.28
CA TYR A 181 -14.25 17.52 -6.43
C TYR A 181 -13.96 16.50 -5.31
N GLU A 182 -12.68 16.22 -5.04
CA GLU A 182 -12.25 15.36 -3.93
C GLU A 182 -12.77 15.86 -2.58
N MET A 183 -12.68 17.17 -2.32
CA MET A 183 -13.19 17.78 -1.09
C MET A 183 -14.71 17.67 -0.96
N GLN A 184 -15.45 17.79 -2.06
CA GLN A 184 -16.91 17.63 -2.07
C GLN A 184 -17.32 16.17 -1.83
N VAL A 185 -16.71 15.23 -2.55
CA VAL A 185 -16.94 13.79 -2.37
C VAL A 185 -16.57 13.37 -0.94
N PHE A 186 -15.43 13.85 -0.44
CA PHE A 186 -15.01 13.60 0.93
C PHE A 186 -16.00 14.16 1.94
N GLY A 187 -16.43 15.43 1.79
CA GLY A 187 -17.41 16.07 2.67
C GLY A 187 -18.73 15.30 2.70
N LEU A 188 -19.21 14.83 1.56
CA LEU A 188 -20.42 14.02 1.45
C LEU A 188 -20.26 12.66 2.17
N ARG A 189 -19.14 11.98 1.97
CA ARG A 189 -18.84 10.72 2.67
C ARG A 189 -18.69 10.91 4.18
N LEU A 190 -18.05 11.99 4.62
CA LEU A 190 -17.93 12.32 6.04
C LEU A 190 -19.30 12.59 6.65
N ALA A 191 -20.16 13.35 5.96
CA ALA A 191 -21.51 13.65 6.39
C ALA A 191 -22.39 12.39 6.50
N LEU A 192 -22.14 11.35 5.69
CA LEU A 192 -22.84 10.06 5.78
C LEU A 192 -22.28 9.14 6.87
N THR A 193 -20.97 9.00 6.94
CA THR A 193 -20.29 8.01 7.82
C THR A 193 -20.25 8.44 9.29
N LEU A 194 -20.08 9.73 9.58
CA LEU A 194 -20.03 10.25 10.94
C LEU A 194 -21.30 9.99 11.76
N PRO A 195 -22.53 10.25 11.27
CA PRO A 195 -23.74 9.92 12.01
C PRO A 195 -23.91 8.40 12.19
N ILE A 196 -23.53 7.59 11.20
CA ILE A 196 -23.55 6.11 11.34
C ILE A 196 -22.62 5.66 12.48
N LEU A 197 -21.42 6.24 12.57
CA LEU A 197 -20.45 5.91 13.61
C LEU A 197 -20.90 6.38 15.01
N LEU A 198 -21.55 7.55 15.10
CA LEU A 198 -22.17 8.02 16.34
C LEU A 198 -23.29 7.07 16.80
N VAL A 199 -24.20 6.69 15.89
CA VAL A 199 -25.28 5.75 16.18
C VAL A 199 -24.72 4.39 16.60
N ALA A 200 -23.65 3.91 15.95
CA ALA A 200 -23.00 2.65 16.29
C ALA A 200 -22.37 2.70 17.69
N THR A 201 -21.67 3.78 18.02
CA THR A 201 -21.07 3.99 19.34
C THR A 201 -22.14 4.07 20.42
N TRP A 202 -23.24 4.78 20.17
CA TRP A 202 -24.37 4.88 21.09
C TRP A 202 -25.05 3.52 21.32
N LEU A 203 -25.33 2.78 20.24
CA LEU A 203 -25.88 1.42 20.31
C LEU A 203 -24.96 0.50 21.11
N PHE A 204 -23.65 0.59 20.90
CA PHE A 204 -22.67 -0.22 21.59
C PHE A 204 -22.63 0.07 23.10
N ILE A 205 -22.65 1.34 23.52
CA ILE A 205 -22.64 1.70 24.94
C ILE A 205 -23.93 1.23 25.63
N ARG A 206 -25.09 1.46 24.99
CA ARG A 206 -26.40 1.23 25.63
C ARG A 206 -26.89 -0.21 25.54
N TYR A 207 -26.61 -0.92 24.44
CA TYR A 207 -27.23 -2.22 24.12
C TYR A 207 -26.24 -3.41 24.06
N ARG A 208 -24.97 -3.24 24.47
CA ARG A 208 -23.97 -4.34 24.58
C ARG A 208 -24.31 -5.48 25.56
N LYS A 209 -25.45 -5.45 26.24
CA LYS A 209 -25.93 -6.57 27.07
C LYS A 209 -27.34 -7.03 26.68
N ALA A 210 -27.90 -6.47 25.61
CA ALA A 210 -29.23 -6.80 25.14
C ALA A 210 -29.26 -8.20 24.47
N ARG A 211 -30.44 -8.79 24.37
CA ARG A 211 -30.64 -10.12 23.75
C ARG A 211 -30.16 -10.20 22.29
N TYR A 212 -30.24 -9.09 21.56
CA TYR A 212 -29.80 -8.93 20.16
C TYR A 212 -28.36 -8.40 20.03
N TRP A 213 -27.52 -8.70 21.02
CA TRP A 213 -26.08 -8.38 21.03
C TRP A 213 -25.33 -8.64 19.72
N PRO A 214 -25.57 -9.74 18.97
CA PRO A 214 -24.83 -10.00 17.72
C PRO A 214 -25.02 -8.91 16.67
N PHE A 215 -26.22 -8.35 16.54
CA PHE A 215 -26.49 -7.28 15.57
C PHE A 215 -25.84 -5.95 15.98
N VAL A 216 -25.78 -5.66 17.28
CA VAL A 216 -25.08 -4.47 17.81
C VAL A 216 -23.57 -4.56 17.50
N TYR A 217 -22.99 -5.75 17.65
CA TYR A 217 -21.57 -5.97 17.32
C TYR A 217 -21.31 -5.99 15.82
N GLY A 218 -22.23 -6.56 15.03
CA GLY A 218 -22.17 -6.52 13.56
C GLY A 218 -22.27 -5.09 13.03
N PHE A 219 -23.20 -4.29 13.55
CA PHE A 219 -23.32 -2.87 13.19
C PHE A 219 -22.11 -2.04 13.63
N GLY A 220 -21.56 -2.31 14.83
CA GLY A 220 -20.32 -1.70 15.29
C GLY A 220 -19.12 -2.05 14.39
N LEU A 221 -19.00 -3.31 13.96
CA LEU A 221 -17.97 -3.76 13.04
C LEU A 221 -18.13 -3.11 11.66
N PHE A 222 -19.36 -3.01 11.15
CA PHE A 222 -19.68 -2.28 9.93
C PHE A 222 -19.27 -0.81 10.03
N ALA A 223 -19.68 -0.10 11.08
CA ALA A 223 -19.37 1.33 11.23
C ALA A 223 -17.85 1.59 11.36
N LEU A 224 -17.13 0.72 12.08
CA LEU A 224 -15.66 0.77 12.13
C LEU A 224 -15.04 0.48 10.76
N SER A 225 -15.54 -0.54 10.06
CA SER A 225 -15.07 -0.90 8.72
C SER A 225 -15.32 0.24 7.71
N ALA A 226 -16.53 0.79 7.66
CA ALA A 226 -16.88 1.94 6.83
C ALA A 226 -15.98 3.15 7.13
N PHE A 227 -15.67 3.42 8.41
CA PHE A 227 -14.74 4.48 8.75
C PHE A 227 -13.30 4.18 8.25
N PHE A 228 -12.75 3.00 8.53
CA PHE A 228 -11.34 2.69 8.23
C PHE A 228 -11.04 2.31 6.78
N ILE A 229 -11.96 1.62 6.13
CA ILE A 229 -11.80 1.07 4.77
C ILE A 229 -12.43 2.00 3.74
N GLU A 230 -13.47 2.73 4.10
CA GLU A 230 -14.26 3.48 3.14
C GLU A 230 -14.04 5.00 3.22
N LEU A 231 -13.92 5.55 4.43
CA LEU A 231 -13.68 6.98 4.62
C LEU A 231 -12.19 7.33 4.59
N VAL A 232 -11.37 6.59 5.34
CA VAL A 232 -9.95 6.93 5.57
C VAL A 232 -9.08 6.87 4.29
N PRO A 233 -9.23 5.91 3.35
CA PRO A 233 -8.40 5.88 2.14
C PRO A 233 -8.60 7.08 1.20
N TYR A 234 -9.68 7.84 1.35
CA TYR A 234 -10.03 8.96 0.50
C TYR A 234 -9.81 10.32 1.17
N LEU A 235 -9.11 10.34 2.31
CA LEU A 235 -8.75 11.57 3.02
C LEU A 235 -7.52 12.19 2.34
N PRO A 236 -7.63 13.38 1.70
CA PRO A 236 -6.51 14.00 1.00
C PRO A 236 -5.35 14.28 1.96
N ASN A 237 -4.15 13.83 1.61
CA ASN A 237 -2.88 13.90 2.36
C ASN A 237 -2.79 13.23 3.75
N PHE A 238 -3.89 13.00 4.48
CA PHE A 238 -3.84 12.54 5.89
C PHE A 238 -4.44 11.15 6.15
N GLY A 239 -5.03 10.49 5.15
CA GLY A 239 -5.71 9.20 5.32
C GLY A 239 -4.82 8.10 5.89
N GLY A 240 -3.62 7.95 5.33
CA GLY A 240 -2.64 6.95 5.80
C GLY A 240 -2.25 7.16 7.27
N TYR A 241 -2.01 8.40 7.68
CA TYR A 241 -1.58 8.73 9.04
C TYR A 241 -2.69 8.45 10.06
N VAL A 242 -3.93 8.88 9.78
CA VAL A 242 -5.07 8.62 10.67
C VAL A 242 -5.30 7.11 10.82
N ARG A 243 -5.23 6.34 9.72
CA ARG A 243 -5.37 4.88 9.75
C ARG A 243 -4.36 4.24 10.70
N VAL A 244 -3.09 4.60 10.54
CA VAL A 244 -1.98 4.00 11.29
C VAL A 244 -2.05 4.42 12.76
N LEU A 245 -2.31 5.70 13.04
CA LEU A 245 -2.38 6.21 14.41
C LEU A 245 -3.50 5.54 15.20
N VAL A 246 -4.72 5.49 14.65
CA VAL A 246 -5.84 4.83 15.34
C VAL A 246 -5.59 3.32 15.45
N GLY A 247 -4.98 2.69 14.44
CA GLY A 247 -4.54 1.30 14.52
C GLY A 247 -3.56 1.04 15.66
N ILE A 248 -2.56 1.92 15.84
CA ILE A 248 -1.61 1.87 16.96
C ILE A 248 -2.35 2.02 18.30
N VAL A 249 -3.25 3.01 18.42
CA VAL A 249 -4.03 3.21 19.66
C VAL A 249 -4.86 1.98 20.00
N LEU A 250 -5.57 1.40 19.03
CA LEU A 250 -6.40 0.21 19.23
C LEU A 250 -5.58 -1.01 19.62
N THR A 251 -4.43 -1.23 18.97
CA THR A 251 -3.54 -2.36 19.28
C THR A 251 -2.89 -2.24 20.64
N VAL A 252 -2.41 -1.04 21.01
CA VAL A 252 -1.87 -0.76 22.36
C VAL A 252 -2.96 -0.97 23.41
N PHE A 253 -4.17 -0.44 23.19
CA PHE A 253 -5.27 -0.59 24.14
C PHE A 253 -5.70 -2.07 24.30
N ALA A 254 -5.84 -2.80 23.18
CA ALA A 254 -6.15 -4.22 23.19
C ALA A 254 -5.06 -5.03 23.90
N GLY A 255 -3.78 -4.74 23.63
CA GLY A 255 -2.64 -5.37 24.28
C GLY A 255 -2.63 -5.14 25.79
N LEU A 256 -2.80 -3.90 26.24
CA LEU A 256 -2.87 -3.56 27.66
C LEU A 256 -4.06 -4.23 28.37
N TYR A 257 -5.22 -4.26 27.73
CA TYR A 257 -6.40 -4.93 28.26
C TYR A 257 -6.18 -6.44 28.38
N MET A 258 -5.61 -7.06 27.34
CA MET A 258 -5.33 -8.49 27.31
C MET A 258 -4.27 -8.88 28.34
N MET A 259 -3.19 -8.10 28.49
CA MET A 259 -2.20 -8.29 29.54
C MET A 259 -2.81 -8.19 30.94
N LYS A 260 -3.63 -7.16 31.22
CA LYS A 260 -4.33 -7.03 32.51
C LYS A 260 -5.26 -8.21 32.78
N ALA A 261 -5.94 -8.72 31.75
CA ALA A 261 -6.80 -9.90 31.88
C ALA A 261 -5.98 -11.16 32.20
N PHE A 262 -4.85 -11.37 31.52
CA PHE A 262 -3.94 -12.48 31.80
C PHE A 262 -3.33 -12.40 33.20
N GLN A 263 -2.91 -11.22 33.64
CA GLN A 263 -2.38 -11.00 34.99
C GLN A 263 -3.41 -11.34 36.07
N ARG A 264 -4.64 -10.82 35.96
CA ARG A 264 -5.74 -11.15 36.88
C ARG A 264 -6.07 -12.64 36.89
N TYR A 265 -6.00 -13.30 35.74
CA TYR A 265 -6.20 -14.74 35.64
C TYR A 265 -5.07 -15.52 36.32
N ALA A 266 -3.81 -15.11 36.10
CA ALA A 266 -2.65 -15.72 36.73
C ALA A 266 -2.63 -15.54 38.25
N GLU A 267 -3.00 -14.35 38.75
CA GLU A 267 -3.14 -14.06 40.18
C GLU A 267 -4.19 -14.94 40.85
N ARG A 268 -5.39 -15.06 40.25
CA ARG A 268 -6.45 -15.96 40.76
C ARG A 268 -5.97 -17.41 40.86
N LYS A 269 -5.29 -17.90 39.81
CA LYS A 269 -4.77 -19.27 39.79
C LYS A 269 -3.65 -19.47 40.81
N ARG A 270 -2.83 -18.45 41.10
CA ARG A 270 -1.82 -18.49 42.17
C ARG A 270 -2.46 -18.58 43.56
N LEU A 271 -3.51 -17.80 43.82
CA LEU A 271 -4.25 -17.84 45.09
C LEU A 271 -4.94 -19.19 45.31
N GLU A 272 -5.56 -19.77 44.28
CA GLU A 272 -6.12 -21.12 44.33
C GLU A 272 -5.07 -22.19 44.63
N LEU A 273 -3.82 -22.00 44.19
CA LEU A 273 -2.70 -22.89 44.47
C LEU A 273 -2.09 -22.72 45.87
N GLN A 274 -2.56 -21.78 46.71
CA GLN A 274 -2.10 -21.57 48.10
C GLN A 274 -3.08 -22.04 49.19
N GLN A 275 -4.36 -22.33 48.90
CA GLN A 275 -5.38 -22.78 49.89
C GLN A 275 -5.20 -24.22 50.43
N ASP A 276 -5.89 -24.64 51.49
CA ASP A 276 -5.69 -25.99 52.03
C ASP A 276 -6.24 -27.12 51.10
N GLN A 277 -5.62 -28.32 51.12
CA GLN A 277 -5.90 -29.41 50.17
C GLN A 277 -7.35 -29.93 50.25
N GLY A 278 -7.96 -29.91 51.44
CA GLY A 278 -9.30 -30.43 51.68
C GLY A 278 -10.42 -29.58 51.06
N GLU A 279 -10.29 -28.26 51.08
CA GLU A 279 -11.27 -27.33 50.47
C GLU A 279 -11.19 -27.30 48.94
N ARG A 280 -9.97 -27.46 48.39
CA ARG A 280 -9.75 -27.50 46.93
C ARG A 280 -10.38 -28.71 46.26
N ALA A 281 -10.40 -29.87 46.92
CA ALA A 281 -11.03 -31.07 46.39
C ALA A 281 -12.56 -30.91 46.28
N ARG A 282 -13.17 -30.10 47.15
CA ARG A 282 -14.63 -29.86 47.21
C ARG A 282 -15.13 -28.84 46.18
N THR A 283 -14.25 -27.95 45.70
CA THR A 283 -14.59 -26.89 44.73
C THR A 283 -14.37 -27.31 43.26
N ILE A 284 -13.73 -28.47 43.02
CA ILE A 284 -13.54 -29.00 41.67
C ILE A 284 -14.85 -29.63 41.18
N GLY A 285 -15.49 -28.98 40.22
CA GLY A 285 -16.70 -29.52 39.59
C GLY A 285 -16.44 -30.85 38.87
N TYR A 286 -17.40 -31.77 38.99
CA TYR A 286 -17.35 -33.13 38.42
C TYR A 286 -16.95 -33.15 36.94
N GLU A 287 -17.55 -32.30 36.11
CA GLU A 287 -17.25 -32.22 34.67
C GLU A 287 -15.78 -31.84 34.38
N LYS A 288 -15.20 -30.95 35.18
CA LYS A 288 -13.80 -30.56 35.04
C LYS A 288 -12.89 -31.73 35.39
N ALA A 289 -13.24 -32.49 36.43
CA ALA A 289 -12.48 -33.65 36.87
C ALA A 289 -12.46 -34.77 35.80
N VAL A 290 -13.62 -35.09 35.20
CA VAL A 290 -13.71 -36.12 34.14
C VAL A 290 -12.94 -35.71 32.89
N ARG A 291 -13.07 -34.47 32.42
CA ARG A 291 -12.32 -33.98 31.24
C ARG A 291 -10.82 -33.94 31.47
N SER A 292 -10.40 -33.63 32.69
CA SER A 292 -8.98 -33.66 33.08
C SER A 292 -8.44 -35.09 33.12
N LEU A 293 -9.24 -36.07 33.55
CA LEU A 293 -8.90 -37.49 33.50
C LEU A 293 -8.68 -37.98 32.06
N GLU A 294 -9.59 -37.66 31.12
CA GLU A 294 -9.43 -38.00 29.69
C GLU A 294 -8.12 -37.48 29.09
N LYS A 295 -7.69 -36.30 29.54
CA LYS A 295 -6.46 -35.64 29.05
C LYS A 295 -5.22 -36.00 29.86
N LYS A 296 -5.32 -36.92 30.83
CA LYS A 296 -4.26 -37.29 31.79
C LYS A 296 -3.62 -36.07 32.50
N ARG A 297 -4.43 -35.06 32.82
CA ARG A 297 -4.01 -33.83 33.54
C ARG A 297 -4.70 -33.72 34.89
N CYS A 298 -4.03 -33.06 35.83
CA CYS A 298 -4.59 -32.85 37.15
C CYS A 298 -5.73 -31.81 37.09
N PRO A 299 -6.92 -32.07 37.66
CA PRO A 299 -8.06 -31.12 37.65
C PRO A 299 -7.79 -29.78 38.35
N SER A 300 -6.78 -29.75 39.23
CA SER A 300 -6.38 -28.55 39.97
C SER A 300 -5.28 -27.76 39.25
N CYS A 301 -4.09 -28.33 39.08
CA CYS A 301 -2.94 -27.60 38.52
C CYS A 301 -2.85 -27.63 36.98
N ASP A 302 -3.67 -28.47 36.31
CA ASP A 302 -3.69 -28.69 34.85
C ASP A 302 -2.33 -29.13 34.26
N LYS A 303 -1.44 -29.66 35.11
CA LYS A 303 -0.20 -30.32 34.69
C LYS A 303 -0.46 -31.82 34.49
N GLN A 304 0.33 -32.44 33.62
CA GLN A 304 0.30 -33.89 33.44
C GLN A 304 0.74 -34.57 34.74
N TRP A 305 0.03 -35.62 35.15
CA TRP A 305 0.35 -36.34 36.38
C TRP A 305 1.06 -37.67 36.13
N ASN A 306 1.06 -38.18 34.90
CA ASN A 306 1.55 -39.49 34.50
C ASN A 306 2.98 -39.45 33.90
N LEU A 307 3.93 -38.78 34.57
CA LEU A 307 5.29 -38.54 34.06
C LEU A 307 6.22 -39.79 34.03
N GLY A 308 5.71 -40.99 34.28
CA GLY A 308 6.48 -42.24 34.26
C GLY A 308 5.67 -43.53 34.42
N GLY A 309 4.34 -43.43 34.33
CA GLY A 309 3.42 -44.52 34.64
C GLY A 309 2.05 -43.97 35.04
N ASP A 310 1.00 -44.77 34.86
CA ASP A 310 -0.35 -44.41 35.27
C ASP A 310 -0.58 -44.71 36.76
N ASP A 311 0.43 -45.11 37.54
CA ASP A 311 0.39 -45.62 38.92
C ASP A 311 0.36 -44.55 40.03
N SER A 312 0.47 -43.26 39.71
CA SER A 312 0.45 -42.21 40.73
C SER A 312 -0.93 -41.99 41.37
N THR A 313 -0.99 -42.08 42.70
CA THR A 313 -2.20 -41.84 43.50
C THR A 313 -2.41 -40.35 43.79
N PHE A 314 -1.31 -39.60 43.86
CA PHE A 314 -1.28 -38.16 44.12
C PHE A 314 -0.59 -37.41 42.98
N CYS A 315 -1.01 -36.18 42.73
CA CYS A 315 -0.37 -35.33 41.74
C CYS A 315 0.98 -34.81 42.26
N VAL A 316 2.07 -35.14 41.57
CA VAL A 316 3.44 -34.71 41.92
C VAL A 316 3.66 -33.19 41.96
N HIS A 317 2.79 -32.42 41.28
CA HIS A 317 2.93 -30.97 41.18
C HIS A 317 2.14 -30.17 42.21
N CYS A 318 1.09 -30.76 42.80
CA CYS A 318 0.20 -30.04 43.72
C CYS A 318 -0.30 -30.86 44.91
N GLY A 319 0.08 -32.14 45.01
CA GLY A 319 -0.29 -33.02 46.12
C GLY A 319 -1.75 -33.49 46.12
N LEU A 320 -2.58 -33.10 45.14
CA LEU A 320 -3.99 -33.50 45.09
C LEU A 320 -4.12 -35.03 44.90
N ARG A 321 -4.97 -35.67 45.72
CA ARG A 321 -5.35 -37.08 45.55
C ARG A 321 -6.19 -37.25 44.29
N LEU A 322 -5.67 -38.02 43.33
CA LEU A 322 -6.33 -38.28 42.04
C LEU A 322 -7.06 -39.62 42.05
N PHE A 323 -6.50 -40.63 42.72
CA PHE A 323 -7.05 -41.97 42.76
C PHE A 323 -7.23 -42.47 44.20
N ASN A 324 -8.18 -43.37 44.38
CA ASN A 324 -8.43 -44.10 45.61
C ASN A 324 -8.68 -45.58 45.28
N VAL A 325 -8.36 -46.45 46.22
CA VAL A 325 -8.64 -47.89 46.10
C VAL A 325 -9.94 -48.14 46.86
N CYS A 326 -10.91 -48.75 46.18
CA CYS A 326 -12.16 -49.19 46.79
C CYS A 326 -11.93 -50.51 47.55
N GLU A 327 -12.81 -50.84 48.48
CA GLU A 327 -12.77 -52.10 49.25
C GLU A 327 -12.80 -53.35 48.36
N CYS A 328 -13.34 -53.24 47.15
CA CYS A 328 -13.30 -54.30 46.14
C CYS A 328 -11.92 -54.50 45.48
N GLY A 329 -10.88 -53.76 45.92
CA GLY A 329 -9.54 -53.77 45.34
C GLY A 329 -9.38 -52.92 44.07
N GLY A 330 -10.47 -52.31 43.58
CA GLY A 330 -10.50 -51.52 42.35
C GLY A 330 -9.94 -50.11 42.52
N ARG A 331 -9.07 -49.68 41.60
CA ARG A 331 -8.55 -48.31 41.57
C ARG A 331 -9.51 -47.37 40.86
N ASN A 332 -10.10 -46.45 41.61
CA ASN A 332 -11.05 -45.47 41.11
C ASN A 332 -10.46 -44.07 41.09
N PHE A 333 -11.02 -43.23 40.22
CA PHE A 333 -10.76 -41.81 40.27
C PHE A 333 -11.54 -41.19 41.43
N PHE A 334 -10.86 -40.38 42.23
CA PHE A 334 -11.39 -39.83 43.48
C PHE A 334 -12.67 -39.00 43.30
N PHE A 335 -12.84 -38.37 42.13
CA PHE A 335 -13.99 -37.52 41.82
C PHE A 335 -15.20 -38.30 41.26
N PHE A 336 -15.11 -39.62 41.04
CA PHE A 336 -16.27 -40.40 40.62
C PHE A 336 -17.18 -40.73 41.81
N PRO A 337 -18.49 -40.40 41.74
CA PRO A 337 -19.43 -40.69 42.83
C PRO A 337 -19.55 -42.19 43.16
N HIS A 338 -19.28 -43.07 42.20
CA HIS A 338 -19.40 -44.52 42.35
C HIS A 338 -18.14 -45.22 41.86
N CYS A 339 -17.86 -46.40 42.42
CA CYS A 339 -16.79 -47.27 41.95
C CYS A 339 -17.11 -47.82 40.56
N HIS A 340 -16.14 -47.78 39.63
CA HIS A 340 -16.31 -48.31 38.27
C HIS A 340 -16.38 -49.84 38.20
N GLN A 341 -15.95 -50.55 39.25
CA GLN A 341 -15.95 -52.02 39.30
C GLN A 341 -17.14 -52.59 40.08
N CYS A 342 -17.44 -52.07 41.28
CA CYS A 342 -18.48 -52.63 42.15
C CYS A 342 -19.73 -51.73 42.29
N GLY A 343 -19.72 -50.51 41.73
CA GLY A 343 -20.86 -49.60 41.78
C GLY A 343 -21.15 -48.97 43.15
N VAL A 344 -20.40 -49.32 44.21
CA VAL A 344 -20.57 -48.74 45.56
C VAL A 344 -20.25 -47.24 45.53
N ALA A 345 -21.08 -46.46 46.22
CA ALA A 345 -20.87 -45.03 46.37
C ALA A 345 -19.55 -44.74 47.08
N GLN A 346 -18.70 -43.91 46.48
CA GLN A 346 -17.44 -43.51 47.09
C GLN A 346 -17.70 -42.26 47.93
N GLY A 347 -17.51 -42.36 49.25
CA GLY A 347 -17.62 -41.22 50.13
C GLY A 347 -16.53 -40.21 49.82
N SER A 348 -16.90 -39.03 49.30
CA SER A 348 -16.01 -37.87 49.21
C SER A 348 -15.76 -37.22 50.59
N ALA A 349 -15.69 -38.03 51.65
CA ALA A 349 -15.45 -37.63 53.02
C ALA A 349 -14.05 -38.10 53.46
N SER A 350 -13.29 -37.16 54.00
CA SER A 350 -11.88 -37.24 54.40
C SER A 350 -11.52 -38.49 55.24
N PRO A 351 -10.25 -38.93 55.23
CA PRO A 351 -9.77 -39.90 56.22
C PRO A 351 -9.96 -39.30 57.62
N VAL A 352 -10.59 -40.07 58.49
CA VAL A 352 -10.68 -39.82 59.92
C VAL A 352 -9.26 -39.83 60.50
N SER A 353 -8.93 -38.81 61.27
CA SER A 353 -7.78 -38.78 62.18
C SER A 353 -7.91 -39.93 63.18
N SER A 354 -6.96 -40.86 63.18
CA SER A 354 -6.77 -41.81 64.28
C SER A 354 -5.60 -41.34 65.13
N ASP A 355 -5.84 -41.32 66.44
CA ASP A 355 -4.93 -40.97 67.55
C ASP A 355 -3.51 -41.55 67.46
#